data_AF-A0A2A2KQF2-F1
#
_entry.id   AF-A0A2A2KQF2-F1
#
_cell.length_a   1.000
_cell.length_b   1.000
_cell.length_c   1.000
_cell.angle_alpha   90.00
_cell.angle_beta   90.00
_cell.angle_gamma   90.00
#
_symmetry.space_group_name_H-M   'P 1'
#
loop_
_entity.id
_entity.type
_entity.pdbx_description
1 polymer ?
#
loop_
_entity_poly.entity_id
_entity_poly.type
_entity_poly.pdbx_seq_one_letter_code
_entity_poly.pdbx_strand_id
1 'polypeptide(L)'
;YFAEYPDYKNIWPNFRGVQDSAIISSEQLRKHAIKFMHGLKEIIDNLDSDERLVETTKKICKRHVTLGVNRMHVEHMVPELLVSLKHCLGPAMCEQTELAWRALFNCISTILQTTTA
;
A
#
# COMPACT_ATOMS: atom_id res chain seq x y z
N TYR A 1 -9.86 3.23 -4.59
CA TYR A 1 -8.84 4.16 -4.03
C TYR A 1 -8.85 5.53 -4.71
N PHE A 2 -8.26 5.74 -5.89
CA PHE A 2 -8.27 7.08 -6.53
C PHE A 2 -9.63 7.55 -7.04
N ALA A 3 -10.59 6.64 -7.27
CA ALA A 3 -11.96 7.04 -7.55
C ALA A 3 -12.62 7.72 -6.33
N GLU A 4 -12.39 7.19 -5.13
CA GLU A 4 -12.93 7.73 -3.87
C GLU A 4 -12.12 8.90 -3.30
N TYR A 5 -10.81 8.91 -3.57
CA TYR A 5 -9.90 9.97 -3.13
C TYR A 5 -9.07 10.49 -4.31
N PRO A 6 -9.67 11.28 -5.23
CA PRO A 6 -8.98 11.75 -6.44
C PRO A 6 -7.70 12.52 -6.14
N ASP A 7 -7.71 13.35 -5.10
CA ASP A 7 -6.56 14.17 -4.71
C ASP A 7 -5.33 13.35 -4.31
N TYR A 8 -5.50 12.11 -3.85
CA TYR A 8 -4.39 11.25 -3.46
C TYR A 8 -3.48 10.87 -4.61
N LYS A 9 -3.98 10.98 -5.84
CA LYS A 9 -3.16 10.84 -7.04
C LYS A 9 -2.02 11.87 -7.07
N ASN A 10 -2.25 13.09 -6.58
CA ASN A 10 -1.28 14.19 -6.64
C ASN A 10 -0.09 14.03 -5.68
N ILE A 11 -0.21 13.14 -4.68
CA ILE A 11 0.89 12.70 -3.81
C ILE A 11 2.06 12.20 -4.66
N TRP A 12 1.75 11.49 -5.75
CA TRP A 12 2.73 10.82 -6.59
C TRP A 12 3.12 11.72 -7.77
N PRO A 13 4.37 12.20 -7.86
CA PRO A 13 4.78 13.12 -8.93
C PRO A 13 4.50 12.57 -10.34
N ASN A 14 4.66 11.26 -10.53
CA ASN A 14 4.45 10.59 -11.81
C ASN A 14 2.97 10.56 -12.26
N PHE A 15 2.02 10.84 -11.37
CA PHE A 15 0.59 10.81 -11.71
C PHE A 15 0.00 12.19 -11.98
N ARG A 16 0.68 13.28 -11.60
CA ARG A 16 0.16 14.66 -11.69
C ARG A 16 -0.19 15.10 -13.13
N GLY A 17 0.49 14.53 -14.13
CA GLY A 17 0.23 14.82 -15.55
C GLY A 17 -0.78 13.89 -16.23
N VAL A 18 -1.27 12.86 -15.54
CA VAL A 18 -2.26 11.92 -16.09
C VAL A 18 -3.65 12.52 -15.86
N GLN A 19 -4.61 12.35 -16.76
CA GLN A 19 -6.01 12.74 -16.49
C GLN A 19 -6.67 11.75 -15.50
N ASP A 20 -7.64 12.20 -14.70
CA ASP A 20 -8.28 11.34 -13.70
C ASP A 20 -9.03 10.17 -14.34
N SER A 21 -9.77 10.43 -15.42
CA SER A 21 -10.45 9.41 -16.23
C SER A 21 -9.50 8.38 -16.85
N ALA A 22 -8.23 8.75 -17.07
CA ALA A 22 -7.23 7.91 -17.73
C ALA A 22 -6.29 7.20 -16.74
N ILE A 23 -6.40 7.45 -15.43
CA ILE A 23 -5.43 6.91 -14.45
C ILE A 23 -5.42 5.38 -14.45
N ILE A 24 -6.60 4.76 -14.56
CA ILE A 24 -6.79 3.31 -14.43
C ILE A 24 -6.11 2.54 -15.57
N SER A 25 -6.02 3.14 -16.76
CA SER A 25 -5.38 2.56 -17.94
C SER A 25 -3.95 3.06 -18.17
N SER A 26 -3.44 3.92 -17.27
CA SER A 26 -2.15 4.57 -17.46
C SER A 26 -0.96 3.61 -17.22
N GLU A 27 0.09 3.78 -18.03
CA GLU A 27 1.38 3.11 -17.84
C GLU A 27 1.97 3.40 -16.45
N GLN A 28 1.78 4.63 -15.96
CA GLN A 28 2.31 5.09 -14.69
C GLN A 28 1.69 4.29 -13.54
N LEU A 29 0.36 4.10 -13.56
CA LEU A 29 -0.32 3.29 -12.56
C LEU A 29 0.15 1.84 -12.63
N ARG A 30 0.28 1.25 -13.83
CA ARG A 30 0.77 -0.13 -13.98
C ARG A 30 2.15 -0.32 -13.38
N LYS A 31 3.10 0.59 -13.69
CA LYS A 31 4.46 0.57 -13.11
C LYS A 31 4.44 0.73 -11.59
N HIS A 32 3.56 1.58 -11.06
CA HIS A 32 3.42 1.75 -9.62
C HIS A 32 2.85 0.51 -8.94
N ALA A 33 1.82 -0.12 -9.51
CA ALA A 33 1.23 -1.35 -8.99
C ALA A 33 2.26 -2.48 -8.89
N ILE A 34 3.12 -2.66 -9.91
CA ILE A 34 4.20 -3.65 -9.88
C ILE A 34 5.17 -3.36 -8.72
N LYS A 35 5.60 -2.10 -8.57
CA LYS A 35 6.50 -1.70 -7.47
C LYS A 35 5.84 -1.89 -6.10
N PHE A 36 4.56 -1.58 -5.98
CA PHE A 36 3.78 -1.80 -4.76
C PHE A 36 3.77 -3.29 -4.39
N MET A 37 3.49 -4.18 -5.35
CA MET A 37 3.49 -5.62 -5.09
C MET A 37 4.88 -6.16 -4.73
N HIS A 38 5.95 -5.66 -5.34
CA HIS A 38 7.31 -6.03 -4.96
C HIS A 38 7.65 -5.59 -3.53
N GLY A 39 7.31 -4.36 -3.15
CA GLY A 39 7.52 -3.88 -1.78
C GLY A 39 6.71 -4.68 -0.76
N LEU A 40 5.46 -5.02 -1.09
CA LEU A 40 4.62 -5.86 -0.24
C LEU A 40 5.20 -7.26 -0.08
N LYS A 41 5.73 -7.85 -1.16
CA LYS A 41 6.45 -9.13 -1.11
C LYS A 41 7.69 -9.06 -0.21
N GLU A 42 8.49 -7.99 -0.34
CA GLU A 42 9.69 -7.79 0.50
C GLU A 42 9.33 -7.77 2.00
N ILE A 43 8.20 -7.14 2.36
CA ILE A 43 7.68 -7.13 3.73
C ILE A 43 7.25 -8.53 4.17
N ILE A 44 6.46 -9.24 3.33
CA ILE A 44 5.95 -10.58 3.63
C ILE A 44 7.08 -11.60 3.81
N ASP A 45 8.12 -11.53 2.97
CA ASP A 45 9.28 -12.42 3.03
C ASP A 45 10.10 -12.25 4.33
N ASN A 46 9.86 -11.18 5.10
CA ASN A 46 10.56 -10.90 6.37
C ASN A 46 9.66 -11.02 7.61
N LEU A 47 8.44 -11.57 7.50
CA LEU A 47 7.49 -11.67 8.63
C LEU A 47 8.01 -12.51 9.80
N ASP A 48 8.89 -13.48 9.56
CA ASP A 48 9.44 -14.36 10.60
C ASP A 48 10.56 -13.72 11.43
N SER A 49 10.94 -12.47 11.14
CA SER A 49 11.98 -11.74 11.85
C SER A 49 11.56 -10.30 12.13
N ASP A 50 11.19 -10.01 13.38
CA ASP A 50 10.77 -8.67 13.80
C ASP A 50 11.77 -7.57 13.42
N GLU A 51 13.06 -7.83 13.60
CA GLU A 51 14.12 -6.88 13.25
C GLU A 51 14.13 -6.57 11.74
N ARG A 52 14.15 -7.60 10.89
CA ARG A 52 14.16 -7.43 9.44
C ARG A 52 12.85 -6.86 8.91
N LEU A 53 11.73 -7.24 9.49
CA LEU A 53 10.41 -6.71 9.18
C LEU A 53 10.38 -5.20 9.42
N VAL A 54 10.84 -4.76 10.59
CA VAL A 54 10.89 -3.33 10.96
C VAL A 54 11.85 -2.57 10.05
N GLU A 55 13.05 -3.10 9.82
CA GLU A 55 14.06 -2.47 8.95
C GLU A 55 13.55 -2.28 7.52
N THR A 56 13.05 -3.37 6.91
CA THR A 56 12.52 -3.39 5.54
C THR A 56 11.33 -2.45 5.40
N THR A 57 10.39 -2.51 6.34
CA THR A 57 9.19 -1.65 6.31
C THR A 57 9.57 -0.19 6.48
N LYS A 58 10.48 0.16 7.41
CA LYS A 58 10.97 1.55 7.59
C LYS A 58 11.63 2.09 6.33
N LYS A 59 12.45 1.28 5.64
CA LYS A 59 13.08 1.68 4.37
C LYS A 59 12.05 2.07 3.32
N ILE A 60 10.97 1.29 3.18
CA ILE A 60 9.85 1.61 2.27
C ILE A 60 9.10 2.86 2.75
N CYS A 61 8.79 2.95 4.05
CA CYS A 61 8.07 4.06 4.67
C CYS A 61 8.79 5.40 4.51
N LYS A 62 10.13 5.46 4.60
CA LYS A 62 10.89 6.72 4.43
C LYS A 62 10.51 7.45 3.15
N ARG A 63 10.42 6.75 2.02
CA ARG A 63 10.02 7.37 0.75
C ARG A 63 8.58 7.88 0.79
N HIS A 64 7.68 7.15 1.43
CA HIS A 64 6.28 7.51 1.58
C HIS A 64 6.13 8.78 2.44
N VAL A 65 6.84 8.87 3.56
CA VAL A 65 6.84 10.05 4.44
C VAL A 65 7.36 11.30 3.69
N THR A 66 8.42 11.19 2.88
CA THR A 66 8.92 12.33 2.09
C THR A 66 7.92 12.87 1.06
N LEU A 67 6.91 12.07 0.69
CA LEU A 67 5.83 12.46 -0.22
C LEU A 67 4.58 12.93 0.53
N GLY A 68 4.62 13.02 1.86
CA GLY A 68 3.49 13.39 2.70
C GLY A 68 2.50 12.25 2.96
N VAL A 69 2.88 11.00 2.69
CA VAL A 69 2.01 9.86 2.99
C VAL A 69 1.95 9.62 4.50
N ASN A 70 0.75 9.46 5.04
CA ASN A 70 0.50 9.22 6.46
C ASN A 70 -0.42 8.01 6.66
N ARG A 71 -0.72 7.68 7.93
CA ARG A 71 -1.57 6.55 8.33
C ARG A 71 -2.93 6.52 7.62
N MET A 72 -3.61 7.67 7.52
CA MET A 72 -4.94 7.77 6.93
C MET A 72 -4.95 7.31 5.47
N HIS A 73 -3.91 7.62 4.69
CA HIS A 73 -3.80 7.16 3.30
C HIS A 73 -3.76 5.63 3.20
N VAL A 74 -3.08 4.97 4.14
CA VAL A 74 -3.03 3.49 4.21
C VAL A 74 -4.39 2.95 4.62
N GLU A 75 -5.01 3.52 5.65
CA GLU A 75 -6.33 3.10 6.14
C GLU A 75 -7.42 3.22 5.07
N HIS A 76 -7.39 4.29 4.26
CA HIS A 76 -8.28 4.46 3.11
C HIS A 76 -8.02 3.47 1.97
N MET A 77 -6.80 2.95 1.84
CA MET A 77 -6.44 1.97 0.81
C MET A 77 -6.88 0.54 1.18
N VAL A 78 -6.80 0.18 2.46
CA VAL A 78 -6.99 -1.21 2.93
C VAL A 78 -8.34 -1.83 2.51
N PRO A 79 -9.50 -1.18 2.67
CA PRO A 79 -10.79 -1.78 2.27
C PRO A 79 -10.82 -2.20 0.80
N GLU A 80 -10.37 -1.31 -0.09
CA GLU A 80 -10.34 -1.54 -1.54
C GLU A 80 -9.35 -2.64 -1.95
N LEU A 81 -8.22 -2.71 -1.22
CA LEU A 81 -7.23 -3.77 -1.41
C LEU A 81 -7.80 -5.13 -0.98
N LEU A 82 -8.50 -5.21 0.15
CA LEU A 82 -9.11 -6.46 0.63
C LEU A 82 -10.20 -6.95 -0.34
N VAL A 83 -10.98 -6.05 -0.92
CA VAL A 83 -11.93 -6.38 -1.99
C VAL A 83 -11.18 -7.00 -3.18
N SER A 84 -10.07 -6.39 -3.60
CA SER A 84 -9.24 -6.91 -4.71
C SER A 84 -8.65 -8.29 -4.39
N LEU A 85 -8.13 -8.48 -3.18
CA LEU A 85 -7.59 -9.75 -2.70
C LEU A 85 -8.68 -10.83 -2.64
N LYS A 86 -9.89 -10.50 -2.19
CA LYS A 86 -11.02 -11.42 -2.17
C LYS A 86 -11.39 -11.91 -3.58
N HIS A 87 -11.37 -11.03 -4.59
CA HIS A 87 -11.58 -11.44 -5.98
C HIS A 87 -10.47 -12.37 -6.49
N CYS A 88 -9.21 -12.13 -6.11
CA CYS A 88 -8.08 -12.96 -6.54
C CYS A 88 -8.00 -14.32 -5.84
N LEU A 89 -8.29 -14.36 -4.53
CA LEU A 89 -8.11 -15.53 -3.68
C LEU A 89 -9.38 -16.39 -3.55
N GLY A 90 -10.56 -15.81 -3.84
CA GLY A 90 -11.83 -16.51 -3.77
C GLY A 90 -12.05 -17.16 -2.40
N PRO A 91 -12.33 -18.47 -2.32
CA PRO A 91 -12.55 -19.19 -1.06
C PRO A 91 -11.39 -19.15 -0.06
N ALA A 92 -10.14 -18.91 -0.51
CA ALA A 92 -8.99 -18.80 0.39
C ALA A 92 -9.01 -17.50 1.22
N MET A 93 -9.82 -16.51 0.83
CA MET A 93 -10.08 -15.31 1.61
C MET A 93 -11.15 -15.57 2.69
N CYS A 94 -10.81 -16.40 3.68
CA CYS A 94 -11.62 -16.57 4.87
C CYS A 94 -11.44 -15.41 5.85
N GLU A 95 -12.23 -15.39 6.93
CA GLU A 95 -12.16 -14.37 7.98
C GLU A 95 -10.75 -14.24 8.57
N GLN A 96 -10.07 -15.36 8.84
CA GLN A 96 -8.72 -15.35 9.39
C GLN A 96 -7.70 -14.74 8.42
N THR A 97 -7.81 -15.06 7.13
CA THR A 97 -6.96 -14.45 6.10
C THR A 97 -7.18 -12.95 5.99
N GLU A 98 -8.44 -12.49 6.05
CA GLU A 98 -8.76 -11.06 6.03
C GLU A 98 -8.18 -10.34 7.27
N LEU A 99 -8.34 -10.93 8.46
CA LEU A 99 -7.79 -10.39 9.70
C LEU A 99 -6.27 -10.31 9.66
N ALA A 100 -5.59 -11.32 9.10
CA ALA A 100 -4.14 -11.31 8.93
C ALA A 100 -3.66 -10.17 8.02
N TRP A 101 -4.34 -9.94 6.89
CA TRP A 101 -4.04 -8.79 6.01
C TRP A 101 -4.25 -7.45 6.72
N ARG A 102 -5.35 -7.30 7.48
CA ARG A 102 -5.62 -6.10 8.27
C ARG A 102 -4.53 -5.86 9.32
N ALA A 103 -4.11 -6.91 10.02
CA ALA A 103 -3.04 -6.83 11.01
C ALA A 103 -1.71 -6.39 10.38
N LEU A 104 -1.34 -6.95 9.22
CA LEU A 104 -0.16 -6.54 8.48
C LEU A 104 -0.19 -5.06 8.11
N PHE A 105 -1.29 -4.57 7.52
CA PHE A 105 -1.38 -3.16 7.15
C PHE A 105 -1.45 -2.21 8.36
N ASN A 106 -1.99 -2.66 9.50
CA ASN A 106 -1.92 -1.90 10.75
C ASN A 106 -0.49 -1.81 11.30
N CYS A 107 0.31 -2.87 11.17
CA CYS A 107 1.74 -2.84 11.49
C CYS A 107 2.49 -1.84 10.59
N ILE A 108 2.28 -1.93 9.27
CA ILE A 108 2.88 -1.01 8.28
C ILE A 108 2.50 0.44 8.58
N SER A 109 1.22 0.72 8.87
CA SER A 109 0.75 2.08 9.14
C SER A 109 1.32 2.64 10.46
N THR A 110 1.53 1.78 11.46
CA THR A 110 2.20 2.13 12.73
C THR A 110 3.69 2.46 12.52
N ILE A 111 4.38 1.66 11.70
CA ILE A 111 5.78 1.92 11.34
C ILE A 111 5.88 3.22 10.51
N LEU A 112 4.93 3.46 9.59
CA LEU A 112 4.88 4.69 8.82
C LEU A 112 4.76 5.92 9.72
N GLN A 113 3.88 5.89 10.74
CA GLN A 113 3.71 7.02 11.67
C GLN A 113 4.95 7.33 12.50
N THR A 114 5.74 6.32 12.84
CA THR A 114 6.96 6.47 13.65
C THR A 114 8.21 6.73 12.81
N THR A 115 8.10 6.64 11.48
CA THR A 115 9.20 6.91 10.55
C THR A 115 9.31 8.40 10.29
N THR A 116 10.51 8.95 10.48
CA THR A 116 10.83 10.34 10.11
C THR A 116 11.33 10.41 8.66
N ALA A 117 11.13 11.56 8.02
CA ALA A 117 11.60 11.84 6.65
C ALA A 117 13.13 11.80 6.53
#